data_AF-A0A1G0YDW6-F1
#
_entry.id   AF-A0A1G0YDW6-F1
#
_cell.length_a   1.000
_cell.length_b   1.000
_cell.length_c   1.000
_cell.angle_alpha   90.00
_cell.angle_beta   90.00
_cell.angle_gamma   90.00
#
_symmetry.space_group_name_H-M   'P 1'
#
loop_
_entity.id
_entity.type
_entity.pdbx_description
1 polymer ?
#
loop_
_entity_poly.entity_id
_entity_poly.type
_entity_poly.pdbx_seq_one_letter_code
_entity_poly.pdbx_strand_id
1 'polypeptide(L)'
;MDPQKNKKSSLNAPALILCAVIIAVTGVSYIRQKQEKIFPQQAPKGSRDDAARWCESVEKGEMKKAETYAARICGGCDMKQIPDVDYLRLAEEMKFSTLLFNQPFGKYDFYRWKDACAVLDLVWDKKTRRELQNMVQGVIDKLECRPTPEGKPQSLTISEILQRGYGNTHEITRVLCEAAYQSGYDVMAVSIFDESKNLIHVVCEIRGKDKSLVVDTRFKKIWDNMTFAKLAEEPKLTSGTWPENIAKSVKFHIYNLPAEFQDYKVYNQNLQQALSTRKIDGIPRFGEDPRTRIEKYLKYFGPDQKPLVTYWRYPFIALLSQPDFPAGWRLNYEKFLEEQ
;
A
#
# COMPACT_ATOMS: atom_id res chain seq x y z
N MET A 1 91.85 -11.01 -1.20
CA MET A 1 91.12 -10.28 -2.27
C MET A 1 90.09 -11.24 -2.83
N ASP A 2 88.83 -11.08 -2.44
CA ASP A 2 87.70 -11.86 -2.94
C ASP A 2 87.14 -11.27 -4.25
N PRO A 3 86.84 -12.08 -5.28
CA PRO A 3 86.07 -11.61 -6.42
C PRO A 3 84.56 -11.75 -6.14
N GLN A 4 83.89 -10.62 -5.91
CA GLN A 4 82.42 -10.54 -5.87
C GLN A 4 81.83 -10.96 -7.23
N LYS A 5 81.24 -12.16 -7.29
CA LYS A 5 80.34 -12.57 -8.39
C LYS A 5 78.97 -11.90 -8.20
N ASN A 6 78.71 -10.86 -9.00
CA ASN A 6 77.39 -10.30 -9.22
C ASN A 6 76.46 -11.35 -9.86
N LYS A 7 75.62 -12.02 -9.05
CA LYS A 7 74.46 -12.77 -9.54
C LYS A 7 73.35 -11.78 -9.87
N LYS A 8 73.21 -11.41 -11.14
CA LYS A 8 71.99 -10.79 -11.64
C LYS A 8 70.85 -11.80 -11.51
N SER A 9 69.91 -11.50 -10.62
CA SER A 9 68.62 -12.16 -10.51
C SER A 9 67.86 -11.99 -11.83
N SER A 10 67.81 -13.04 -12.65
CA SER A 10 66.88 -13.10 -13.77
C SER A 10 65.49 -13.30 -13.19
N LEU A 11 64.68 -12.23 -13.18
CA LEU A 11 63.25 -12.37 -12.94
C LEU A 11 62.70 -13.38 -13.94
N ASN A 12 62.21 -14.51 -13.43
CA ASN A 12 61.59 -15.56 -14.23
C ASN A 12 60.36 -14.96 -14.93
N ALA A 13 60.51 -14.61 -16.21
CA ALA A 13 59.42 -14.14 -17.07
C ALA A 13 58.14 -15.00 -16.99
N PRO A 14 58.20 -16.34 -16.80
CA PRO A 14 57.00 -17.15 -16.59
C PRO A 14 56.22 -16.76 -15.31
N ALA A 15 56.91 -16.38 -14.24
CA ALA A 15 56.27 -15.97 -12.99
C ALA A 15 55.60 -14.59 -13.13
N LEU A 16 56.21 -13.66 -13.88
CA LEU A 16 55.61 -12.36 -14.17
C LEU A 16 54.37 -12.48 -15.06
N ILE A 17 54.40 -13.38 -16.06
CA ILE A 17 53.25 -13.66 -16.92
C ILE A 17 52.12 -14.30 -16.10
N LEU A 18 52.44 -15.25 -15.22
CA LEU A 18 51.45 -15.87 -14.33
C LEU A 18 50.82 -14.84 -13.38
N CYS A 19 51.61 -13.95 -12.79
CA CYS A 19 51.10 -12.84 -11.99
C CYS A 19 50.19 -11.90 -12.82
N ALA A 20 50.57 -11.55 -14.04
CA ALA A 20 49.76 -10.72 -14.92
C ALA A 20 48.42 -11.40 -15.28
N VAL A 21 48.43 -12.70 -15.55
CA VAL A 21 47.21 -13.48 -15.82
C VAL A 21 46.34 -13.58 -14.57
N ILE A 22 46.92 -13.83 -13.40
CA ILE A 22 46.17 -13.87 -12.13
C ILE A 22 45.56 -12.50 -11.84
N ILE A 23 46.29 -11.40 -12.01
CA ILE A 23 45.79 -10.03 -11.84
C ILE A 23 44.69 -9.72 -12.87
N ALA A 24 44.83 -10.17 -14.12
CA ALA A 24 43.80 -10.00 -15.14
C ALA A 24 42.54 -10.80 -14.81
N VAL A 25 42.66 -12.06 -14.37
CA VAL A 25 41.53 -12.92 -14.02
C VAL A 25 40.85 -12.45 -12.74
N THR A 26 41.61 -12.10 -11.70
CA THR A 26 41.05 -11.53 -10.47
C THR A 26 40.50 -10.13 -10.69
N GLY A 27 41.13 -9.30 -11.53
CA GLY A 27 40.63 -7.99 -11.94
C GLY A 27 39.32 -8.08 -12.70
N VAL A 28 39.22 -8.97 -13.69
CA VAL A 28 37.97 -9.23 -14.43
C VAL A 28 36.90 -9.83 -13.53
N SER A 29 37.26 -10.76 -12.63
CA SER A 29 36.32 -11.35 -11.67
C SER A 29 35.82 -10.31 -10.66
N TYR A 30 36.70 -9.45 -10.14
CA TYR A 30 36.37 -8.34 -9.24
C TYR A 30 35.52 -7.28 -9.93
N ILE A 31 35.85 -6.91 -11.18
CA ILE A 31 35.05 -5.98 -11.99
C ILE A 31 33.69 -6.59 -12.29
N ARG A 32 33.58 -7.90 -12.57
CA ARG A 32 32.31 -8.59 -12.84
C ARG A 32 31.44 -8.69 -11.58
N GLN A 33 32.04 -8.97 -10.43
CA GLN A 33 31.36 -9.05 -9.14
C GLN A 33 30.97 -7.68 -8.57
N LYS A 34 31.71 -6.61 -8.95
CA LYS A 34 31.36 -5.22 -8.64
C LYS A 34 30.68 -4.47 -9.78
N GLN A 35 30.47 -5.09 -10.94
CA GLN A 35 29.85 -4.42 -12.10
C GLN A 35 28.44 -3.94 -11.74
N GLU A 36 27.69 -4.76 -10.99
CA GLU A 36 26.37 -4.39 -10.46
C GLU A 36 26.41 -3.24 -9.42
N LYS A 37 27.57 -2.96 -8.81
CA LYS A 37 27.76 -1.86 -7.85
C LYS A 37 28.37 -0.60 -8.47
N ILE A 38 29.20 -0.73 -9.52
CA ILE A 38 29.96 0.39 -10.14
C ILE A 38 29.27 0.87 -11.41
N PHE A 39 28.63 -0.03 -12.15
CA PHE A 39 27.82 0.26 -13.31
C PHE A 39 26.47 -0.44 -13.11
N PRO A 40 25.57 0.09 -12.26
CA PRO A 40 24.21 -0.41 -12.25
C PRO A 40 23.75 -0.38 -13.70
N GLN A 41 23.50 -1.55 -14.29
CA GLN A 41 22.85 -1.60 -15.58
C GLN A 41 21.56 -0.82 -15.34
N GLN A 42 21.46 0.37 -15.94
CA GLN A 42 20.18 1.06 -16.02
C GLN A 42 19.30 0.06 -16.73
N ALA A 43 18.48 -0.67 -15.97
CA ALA A 43 17.54 -1.56 -16.57
C ALA A 43 16.72 -0.72 -17.55
N PRO A 44 16.38 -1.27 -18.72
CA PRO A 44 15.68 -0.53 -19.74
C PRO A 44 14.52 0.20 -19.07
N LYS A 45 14.53 1.54 -19.12
CA LYS A 45 13.40 2.34 -18.65
C LYS A 45 12.22 1.85 -19.47
N GLY A 46 11.31 1.07 -18.86
CA GLY A 46 10.21 0.44 -19.58
C GLY A 46 9.52 1.43 -20.51
N SER A 47 9.18 1.02 -21.71
CA SER A 47 8.62 1.94 -22.71
C SER A 47 7.22 2.42 -22.29
N ARG A 48 6.71 3.49 -22.92
CA ARG A 48 5.30 3.87 -22.77
C ARG A 48 4.38 2.71 -23.21
N ASP A 49 4.81 1.91 -24.17
CA ASP A 49 4.08 0.76 -24.68
C ASP A 49 3.99 -0.35 -23.62
N ASP A 50 5.05 -0.61 -22.85
CA ASP A 50 5.01 -1.57 -21.74
C ASP A 50 4.02 -1.13 -20.66
N ALA A 51 3.97 0.17 -20.35
CA ALA A 51 3.00 0.73 -19.40
C ALA A 51 1.55 0.58 -19.90
N ALA A 52 1.28 0.88 -21.16
CA ALA A 52 -0.04 0.70 -21.75
C ALA A 52 -0.48 -0.76 -21.77
N ARG A 53 0.41 -1.68 -22.16
CA ARG A 53 0.14 -3.13 -22.15
C ARG A 53 -0.04 -3.69 -20.75
N TRP A 54 0.65 -3.12 -19.76
CA TRP A 54 0.44 -3.46 -18.37
C TRP A 54 -0.97 -3.08 -17.91
N CYS A 55 -1.43 -1.86 -18.19
CA CYS A 55 -2.80 -1.42 -17.88
C CYS A 55 -3.84 -2.34 -18.52
N GLU A 56 -3.70 -2.62 -19.82
CA GLU A 56 -4.58 -3.53 -20.55
C GLU A 56 -4.60 -4.94 -19.93
N SER A 57 -3.44 -5.43 -19.48
CA SER A 57 -3.34 -6.74 -18.83
C SER A 57 -4.08 -6.78 -17.49
N VAL A 58 -4.05 -5.69 -16.72
CA VAL A 58 -4.81 -5.58 -15.45
C VAL A 58 -6.30 -5.56 -15.72
N GLU A 59 -6.75 -4.73 -16.66
CA GLU A 59 -8.17 -4.62 -17.05
C GLU A 59 -8.73 -5.97 -17.54
N LYS A 60 -7.97 -6.71 -18.35
CA LYS A 60 -8.38 -8.00 -18.91
C LYS A 60 -8.23 -9.18 -17.96
N GLY A 61 -7.69 -8.99 -16.74
CA GLY A 61 -7.49 -10.10 -15.81
C GLY A 61 -6.26 -10.98 -16.12
N GLU A 62 -5.32 -10.52 -16.96
CA GLU A 62 -4.18 -11.29 -17.45
C GLU A 62 -2.96 -11.20 -16.51
N MET A 63 -3.06 -11.82 -15.32
CA MET A 63 -2.07 -11.71 -14.24
C MET A 63 -0.61 -11.96 -14.67
N LYS A 64 -0.35 -13.03 -15.44
CA LYS A 64 1.03 -13.37 -15.87
C LYS A 64 1.64 -12.35 -16.82
N LYS A 65 0.83 -11.72 -17.67
CA LYS A 65 1.29 -10.64 -18.53
C LYS A 65 1.54 -9.38 -17.70
N ALA A 66 0.64 -9.04 -16.77
CA ALA A 66 0.83 -7.93 -15.85
C ALA A 66 2.11 -8.08 -15.01
N GLU A 67 2.39 -9.25 -14.44
CA GLU A 67 3.65 -9.56 -13.74
C GLU A 67 4.87 -9.31 -14.65
N THR A 68 4.81 -9.78 -15.90
CA THR A 68 5.92 -9.62 -16.87
C THR A 68 6.17 -8.15 -17.21
N TYR A 69 5.11 -7.38 -17.50
CA TYR A 69 5.26 -5.97 -17.83
C TYR A 69 5.67 -5.13 -16.61
N ALA A 70 5.18 -5.46 -15.41
CA ALA A 70 5.61 -4.80 -14.18
C ALA A 70 7.12 -4.96 -13.97
N ALA A 71 7.67 -6.17 -14.20
CA ALA A 71 9.11 -6.43 -14.14
C ALA A 71 9.92 -5.62 -15.17
N ARG A 72 9.37 -5.37 -16.36
CA ARG A 72 10.03 -4.53 -17.38
C ARG A 72 9.97 -3.04 -17.02
N ILE A 73 8.86 -2.59 -16.43
CA ILE A 73 8.65 -1.20 -16.03
C ILE A 73 9.55 -0.86 -14.82
N CYS A 74 9.60 -1.75 -13.84
CA CYS A 74 10.31 -1.57 -12.57
C CYS A 74 11.71 -2.21 -12.52
N GLY A 75 12.16 -2.85 -13.60
CA GLY A 75 13.39 -3.65 -13.61
C GLY A 75 14.67 -2.90 -13.22
N GLY A 76 14.63 -1.57 -13.16
CA GLY A 76 15.75 -0.69 -12.79
C GLY A 76 15.49 0.17 -11.57
N CYS A 77 14.44 -0.13 -10.81
CA CYS A 77 14.13 0.58 -9.58
C CYS A 77 14.97 0.01 -8.42
N ASP A 78 15.49 0.89 -7.57
CA ASP A 78 16.20 0.48 -6.35
C ASP A 78 15.21 -0.17 -5.38
N MET A 79 15.20 -1.50 -5.38
CA MET A 79 14.39 -2.34 -4.49
C MET A 79 14.94 -2.40 -3.04
N LYS A 80 16.04 -1.68 -2.75
CA LYS A 80 16.81 -1.81 -1.50
C LYS A 80 16.44 -0.81 -0.42
N GLN A 81 15.22 -0.27 -0.41
CA GLN A 81 14.77 0.50 0.75
C GLN A 81 14.16 -0.46 1.77
N ILE A 82 14.80 -0.53 2.95
CA ILE A 82 14.17 -1.12 4.13
C ILE A 82 12.91 -0.28 4.41
N PRO A 83 11.73 -0.90 4.61
CA PRO A 83 10.53 -0.19 4.98
C PRO A 83 10.80 0.69 6.21
N ASP A 84 10.15 1.85 6.27
CA ASP A 84 10.32 2.76 7.39
C ASP A 84 10.01 2.07 8.74
N VAL A 85 10.59 2.55 9.84
CA VAL A 85 10.45 1.96 11.19
C VAL A 85 8.98 1.82 11.59
N ASP A 86 8.15 2.78 11.20
CA ASP A 86 6.72 2.74 11.46
C ASP A 86 6.00 1.58 10.74
N TYR A 87 6.47 1.18 9.56
CA TYR A 87 5.93 0.04 8.81
C TYR A 87 6.41 -1.28 9.40
N LEU A 88 7.66 -1.33 9.87
CA LEU A 88 8.21 -2.48 10.57
C LEU A 88 7.43 -2.75 11.87
N ARG A 89 7.14 -1.70 12.65
CA ARG A 89 6.29 -1.81 13.85
C ARG A 89 4.89 -2.30 13.52
N LEU A 90 4.26 -1.75 12.47
CA LEU A 90 2.94 -2.22 12.04
C LEU A 90 2.96 -3.70 11.65
N ALA A 91 3.97 -4.15 10.91
CA ALA A 91 4.11 -5.55 10.55
C ALA A 91 4.31 -6.45 11.78
N GLU A 92 5.17 -6.04 12.71
CA GLU A 92 5.38 -6.78 13.97
C GLU A 92 4.08 -6.91 14.76
N GLU A 93 3.37 -5.80 14.98
CA GLU A 93 2.06 -5.77 15.68
C GLU A 93 1.04 -6.70 14.99
N MET A 94 1.04 -6.72 13.66
CA MET A 94 0.16 -7.56 12.86
C MET A 94 0.70 -8.98 12.64
N LYS A 95 1.85 -9.34 13.22
CA LYS A 95 2.52 -10.65 13.08
C LYS A 95 2.88 -11.02 11.64
N PHE A 96 3.23 -10.03 10.84
CA PHE A 96 3.73 -10.17 9.48
C PHE A 96 5.25 -10.19 9.42
N SER A 97 5.79 -10.98 8.51
CA SER A 97 7.19 -10.87 8.08
C SER A 97 7.40 -9.57 7.31
N THR A 98 8.52 -8.91 7.58
CA THR A 98 8.91 -7.67 6.90
C THR A 98 9.30 -7.91 5.44
N LEU A 99 9.65 -9.16 5.08
CA LEU A 99 9.93 -9.58 3.71
C LEU A 99 8.79 -9.28 2.75
N LEU A 100 7.54 -9.26 3.25
CA LEU A 100 6.34 -8.93 2.48
C LEU A 100 6.52 -7.62 1.68
N PHE A 101 7.10 -6.60 2.31
CA PHE A 101 7.18 -5.26 1.73
C PHE A 101 8.19 -5.14 0.58
N ASN A 102 9.15 -6.06 0.52
CA ASN A 102 10.23 -6.08 -0.47
C ASN A 102 9.99 -7.09 -1.62
N GLN A 103 8.90 -7.86 -1.55
CA GLN A 103 8.61 -8.84 -2.58
C GLN A 103 8.29 -8.18 -3.93
N PRO A 104 8.67 -8.84 -5.05
CA PRO A 104 8.27 -8.37 -6.37
C PRO A 104 6.75 -8.35 -6.54
N PHE A 105 6.29 -7.74 -7.62
CA PHE A 105 4.89 -7.78 -8.02
C PHE A 105 4.41 -9.23 -8.20
N GLY A 106 3.28 -9.56 -7.58
CA GLY A 106 2.66 -10.87 -7.70
C GLY A 106 1.13 -10.83 -7.59
N LYS A 107 0.55 -11.99 -7.30
CA LYS A 107 -0.91 -12.22 -7.25
C LYS A 107 -1.68 -11.16 -6.45
N TYR A 108 -1.25 -10.84 -5.23
CA TYR A 108 -1.98 -9.91 -4.37
C TYR A 108 -1.84 -8.44 -4.81
N ASP A 109 -0.73 -8.08 -5.45
CA ASP A 109 -0.56 -6.76 -6.06
C ASP A 109 -1.50 -6.62 -7.25
N PHE A 110 -1.55 -7.66 -8.09
CA PHE A 110 -2.44 -7.72 -9.24
C PHE A 110 -3.92 -7.52 -8.84
N TYR A 111 -4.38 -8.22 -7.81
CA TYR A 111 -5.75 -8.05 -7.30
C TYR A 111 -6.04 -6.63 -6.83
N ARG A 112 -5.09 -6.01 -6.14
CA ARG A 112 -5.26 -4.66 -5.64
C ARG A 112 -5.32 -3.61 -6.76
N TRP A 113 -4.52 -3.76 -7.80
CA TRP A 113 -4.60 -2.90 -8.98
C TRP A 113 -5.93 -3.08 -9.73
N LYS A 114 -6.40 -4.32 -9.86
CA LYS A 114 -7.71 -4.61 -10.42
C LYS A 114 -8.84 -3.97 -9.60
N ASP A 115 -8.75 -4.02 -8.27
CA ASP A 115 -9.69 -3.35 -7.37
C ASP A 115 -9.69 -1.83 -7.57
N ALA A 116 -8.50 -1.24 -7.72
CA ALA A 116 -8.37 0.20 -7.94
C ALA A 116 -9.08 0.61 -9.25
N CYS A 117 -8.91 -0.16 -10.33
CA CYS A 117 -9.63 0.06 -11.59
C CYS A 117 -11.14 -0.16 -11.44
N ALA A 118 -11.58 -1.23 -10.76
CA ALA A 118 -13.00 -1.52 -10.55
C ALA A 118 -13.71 -0.41 -9.76
N VAL A 119 -13.02 0.16 -8.76
CA VAL A 119 -13.52 1.32 -8.01
C VAL A 119 -13.48 2.59 -8.87
N LEU A 120 -12.45 2.75 -9.70
CA LEU A 120 -12.38 3.83 -10.67
C LEU A 120 -13.63 3.83 -11.54
N ASP A 121 -13.99 2.69 -12.14
CA ASP A 121 -15.18 2.54 -12.97
C ASP A 121 -16.48 2.85 -12.22
N LEU A 122 -16.56 2.47 -10.93
CA LEU A 122 -17.69 2.80 -10.06
C LEU A 122 -17.87 4.33 -9.90
N VAL A 123 -16.77 5.07 -9.76
CA VAL A 123 -16.81 6.53 -9.54
C VAL A 123 -16.77 7.35 -10.83
N TRP A 124 -16.29 6.79 -11.94
CA TRP A 124 -16.14 7.48 -13.23
C TRP A 124 -17.33 7.37 -14.19
N ASP A 125 -18.44 6.75 -13.78
CA ASP A 125 -19.69 6.88 -14.53
C ASP A 125 -20.03 8.37 -14.69
N LYS A 126 -20.24 8.82 -15.94
CA LYS A 126 -20.25 10.24 -16.36
C LYS A 126 -21.33 11.07 -15.66
N LYS A 127 -22.35 10.43 -15.06
CA LYS A 127 -23.38 11.09 -14.24
C LYS A 127 -22.93 11.40 -12.80
N THR A 128 -22.04 10.60 -12.24
CA THR A 128 -21.63 10.65 -10.82
C THR A 128 -20.49 11.63 -10.56
N ARG A 129 -19.78 12.04 -11.62
CA ARG A 129 -18.56 12.88 -11.57
C ARG A 129 -18.74 14.27 -10.94
N ARG A 130 -19.97 14.76 -10.72
CA ARG A 130 -20.17 16.17 -10.35
C ARG A 130 -20.24 16.45 -8.85
N GLU A 131 -20.58 15.49 -7.99
CA GLU A 131 -20.74 15.79 -6.56
C GLU A 131 -20.31 14.61 -5.67
N LEU A 132 -19.40 14.87 -4.73
CA LEU A 132 -18.92 13.91 -3.73
C LEU A 132 -20.06 13.13 -3.07
N GLN A 133 -21.16 13.80 -2.74
CA GLN A 133 -22.35 13.19 -2.15
C GLN A 133 -22.97 12.11 -3.03
N ASN A 134 -23.04 12.31 -4.35
CA ASN A 134 -23.61 11.32 -5.27
C ASN A 134 -22.75 10.04 -5.33
N MET A 135 -21.41 10.19 -5.29
CA MET A 135 -20.50 9.05 -5.19
C MET A 135 -20.72 8.29 -3.86
N VAL A 136 -20.74 9.02 -2.74
CA VAL A 136 -20.97 8.44 -1.41
C VAL A 136 -22.31 7.70 -1.38
N GLN A 137 -23.38 8.34 -1.84
CA GLN A 137 -24.72 7.76 -1.87
C GLN A 137 -24.77 6.52 -2.77
N GLY A 138 -24.10 6.56 -3.94
CA GLY A 138 -23.99 5.41 -4.83
C GLY A 138 -23.33 4.19 -4.17
N VAL A 139 -22.31 4.38 -3.33
CA VAL A 139 -21.70 3.29 -2.55
C VAL A 139 -22.66 2.77 -1.47
N ILE A 140 -23.31 3.68 -0.73
CA ILE A 140 -24.26 3.35 0.35
C ILE A 140 -25.50 2.61 -0.15
N ASP A 141 -25.99 2.96 -1.34
CA ASP A 141 -27.18 2.35 -1.94
C ASP A 141 -26.86 1.00 -2.58
N LYS A 142 -25.66 0.85 -3.14
CA LYS A 142 -25.22 -0.38 -3.81
C LYS A 142 -24.86 -1.50 -2.83
N LEU A 143 -24.42 -1.15 -1.62
CA LEU A 143 -23.92 -2.13 -0.64
C LEU A 143 -24.82 -2.23 0.59
N GLU A 144 -25.13 -3.46 0.98
CA GLU A 144 -25.87 -3.74 2.21
C GLU A 144 -24.92 -4.06 3.37
N CYS A 145 -25.10 -3.40 4.52
CA CYS A 145 -24.31 -3.65 5.72
C CYS A 145 -24.83 -4.89 6.46
N ARG A 146 -24.03 -5.96 6.48
CA ARG A 146 -24.34 -7.23 7.16
C ARG A 146 -23.14 -7.72 7.96
N PRO A 147 -23.33 -8.39 9.11
CA PRO A 147 -22.22 -9.01 9.82
C PRO A 147 -21.54 -10.07 8.94
N THR A 148 -20.24 -10.27 9.15
CA THR A 148 -19.53 -11.37 8.49
C THR A 148 -20.09 -12.69 9.03
N PRO A 149 -20.48 -13.65 8.18
CA PRO A 149 -20.93 -14.94 8.67
C PRO A 149 -19.84 -15.63 9.49
N GLU A 150 -20.25 -16.33 10.55
CA GLU A 150 -19.33 -17.09 11.39
C GLU A 150 -18.54 -18.12 10.57
N GLY A 151 -17.24 -18.25 10.85
CA GLY A 151 -16.35 -19.16 10.13
C GLY A 151 -16.02 -18.76 8.69
N LYS A 152 -16.48 -17.59 8.19
CA LYS A 152 -16.08 -17.08 6.88
C LYS A 152 -14.96 -16.04 7.01
N PRO A 153 -13.95 -16.08 6.12
CA PRO A 153 -12.93 -15.05 6.08
C PRO A 153 -13.55 -13.71 5.68
N GLN A 154 -12.85 -12.63 6.04
CA GLN A 154 -13.15 -11.30 5.53
C GLN A 154 -12.87 -11.26 4.03
N SER A 155 -13.53 -10.37 3.27
CA SER A 155 -13.24 -10.26 1.83
C SER A 155 -11.83 -9.71 1.65
N LEU A 156 -11.04 -10.41 0.82
CA LEU A 156 -9.66 -10.01 0.54
C LEU A 156 -9.66 -8.73 -0.30
N THR A 157 -10.52 -8.69 -1.32
CA THR A 157 -10.55 -7.66 -2.36
C THR A 157 -11.80 -6.80 -2.27
N ILE A 158 -11.70 -5.56 -2.75
CA ILE A 158 -12.85 -4.67 -2.91
C ILE A 158 -13.78 -5.20 -4.00
N SER A 159 -13.25 -5.79 -5.07
CA SER A 159 -14.04 -6.39 -6.14
C SER A 159 -14.98 -7.49 -5.62
N GLU A 160 -14.52 -8.33 -4.69
CA GLU A 160 -15.37 -9.34 -4.04
C GLU A 160 -16.54 -8.71 -3.29
N ILE A 161 -16.29 -7.63 -2.54
CA ILE A 161 -17.34 -6.89 -1.79
C ILE A 161 -18.36 -6.32 -2.78
N LEU A 162 -17.88 -5.67 -3.85
CA LEU A 162 -18.73 -5.06 -4.89
C LEU A 162 -19.57 -6.09 -5.64
N GLN A 163 -18.97 -7.24 -6.01
CA GLN A 163 -19.66 -8.32 -6.71
C GLN A 163 -20.73 -8.97 -5.82
N ARG A 164 -20.40 -9.13 -4.53
CA ARG A 164 -21.31 -9.75 -3.55
C ARG A 164 -22.47 -8.82 -3.16
N GLY A 165 -22.30 -7.51 -3.28
CA GLY A 165 -23.33 -6.50 -2.98
C GLY A 165 -23.57 -6.27 -1.48
N TYR A 166 -22.78 -6.87 -0.60
CA TYR A 166 -22.88 -6.69 0.84
C TYR A 166 -21.53 -6.88 1.54
N GLY A 167 -21.40 -6.30 2.73
CA GLY A 167 -20.25 -6.48 3.60
C GLY A 167 -20.49 -5.93 5.00
N ASN A 168 -19.55 -6.18 5.91
CA ASN A 168 -19.61 -5.56 7.23
C ASN A 168 -19.19 -4.08 7.18
N THR A 169 -19.31 -3.38 8.32
CA THR A 169 -19.00 -1.94 8.40
C THR A 169 -17.59 -1.61 7.91
N HIS A 170 -16.59 -2.44 8.24
CA HIS A 170 -15.22 -2.23 7.77
C HIS A 170 -15.09 -2.43 6.26
N GLU A 171 -15.68 -3.49 5.71
CA GLU A 171 -15.66 -3.77 4.27
C GLU A 171 -16.26 -2.62 3.47
N ILE A 172 -17.45 -2.13 3.86
CA ILE A 172 -18.11 -1.04 3.14
C ILE A 172 -17.36 0.28 3.34
N THR A 173 -16.85 0.55 4.54
CA THR A 173 -16.00 1.73 4.81
C THR A 173 -14.73 1.69 3.95
N ARG A 174 -14.12 0.52 3.77
CA ARG A 174 -12.95 0.31 2.90
C ARG A 174 -13.26 0.66 1.44
N VAL A 175 -14.39 0.18 0.90
CA VAL A 175 -14.85 0.54 -0.45
C VAL A 175 -15.06 2.05 -0.59
N LEU A 176 -15.71 2.67 0.40
CA LEU A 176 -16.00 4.10 0.37
C LEU A 176 -14.71 4.95 0.44
N CYS A 177 -13.79 4.60 1.33
CA CYS A 177 -12.48 5.24 1.44
C CYS A 177 -11.73 5.18 0.10
N GLU A 178 -11.70 4.00 -0.55
CA GLU A 178 -11.06 3.84 -1.84
C GLU A 178 -11.75 4.69 -2.93
N ALA A 179 -13.09 4.69 -2.98
CA ALA A 179 -13.85 5.46 -3.96
C ALA A 179 -13.60 6.97 -3.84
N ALA A 180 -13.60 7.50 -2.61
CA ALA A 180 -13.26 8.89 -2.35
C ALA A 180 -11.79 9.21 -2.66
N TYR A 181 -10.87 8.30 -2.33
CA TYR A 181 -9.45 8.44 -2.65
C TYR A 181 -9.20 8.50 -4.16
N GLN A 182 -9.77 7.57 -4.93
CA GLN A 182 -9.70 7.57 -6.40
C GLN A 182 -10.31 8.83 -7.01
N SER A 183 -11.32 9.41 -6.36
CA SER A 183 -11.95 10.67 -6.77
C SER A 183 -11.14 11.93 -6.43
N GLY A 184 -9.94 11.79 -5.87
CA GLY A 184 -9.03 12.92 -5.59
C GLY A 184 -9.16 13.52 -4.19
N TYR A 185 -9.92 12.91 -3.27
CA TYR A 185 -10.07 13.38 -1.90
C TYR A 185 -9.04 12.73 -0.97
N ASP A 186 -8.81 13.36 0.18
CA ASP A 186 -8.06 12.78 1.29
C ASP A 186 -9.04 12.11 2.26
N VAL A 187 -8.69 10.91 2.73
CA VAL A 187 -9.62 10.03 3.43
C VAL A 187 -9.01 9.43 4.69
N MET A 188 -9.81 9.30 5.74
CA MET A 188 -9.49 8.56 6.95
C MET A 188 -10.64 7.64 7.35
N ALA A 189 -10.33 6.45 7.84
CA ALA A 189 -11.27 5.63 8.59
C ALA A 189 -11.17 6.02 10.06
N VAL A 190 -12.24 6.53 10.66
CA VAL A 190 -12.24 6.93 12.07
C VAL A 190 -12.79 5.79 12.90
N SER A 191 -11.92 5.21 13.73
CA SER A 191 -12.26 4.13 14.67
C SER A 191 -12.73 4.73 15.98
N ILE A 192 -13.87 4.26 16.50
CA ILE A 192 -14.48 4.71 17.75
C ILE A 192 -14.38 3.58 18.77
N PHE A 193 -13.88 3.89 19.96
CA PHE A 193 -13.60 2.92 21.01
C PHE A 193 -14.49 3.15 22.24
N ASP A 194 -14.81 2.07 22.96
CA ASP A 194 -15.37 2.18 24.30
C ASP A 194 -14.31 2.54 25.36
N GLU A 195 -14.74 2.76 26.60
CA GLU A 195 -13.84 3.06 27.72
C GLU A 195 -12.87 1.90 28.03
N SER A 196 -13.22 0.68 27.62
CA SER A 196 -12.38 -0.52 27.72
C SER A 196 -11.43 -0.68 26.52
N LYS A 197 -11.35 0.33 25.64
CA LYS A 197 -10.54 0.35 24.41
C LYS A 197 -10.94 -0.72 23.39
N ASN A 198 -12.15 -1.26 23.46
CA ASN A 198 -12.67 -2.11 22.41
C ASN A 198 -13.15 -1.24 21.26
N LEU A 199 -12.82 -1.65 20.03
CA LEU A 199 -13.37 -1.03 18.83
C LEU A 199 -14.86 -1.36 18.73
N ILE A 200 -15.72 -0.33 18.74
CA ILE A 200 -17.18 -0.52 18.70
C ILE A 200 -17.81 -0.02 17.41
N HIS A 201 -17.13 0.86 16.69
CA HIS A 201 -17.66 1.43 15.45
C HIS A 201 -16.57 2.04 14.56
N VAL A 202 -16.85 2.16 13.27
CA VAL A 202 -15.96 2.81 12.30
C VAL A 202 -16.79 3.66 11.34
N VAL A 203 -16.27 4.84 10.99
CA VAL A 203 -16.84 5.73 9.99
C VAL A 203 -15.78 6.20 9.01
N CYS A 204 -16.20 6.75 7.88
CA CYS A 204 -15.32 7.37 6.90
C CYS A 204 -15.36 8.90 7.04
N GLU A 205 -14.19 9.53 7.13
CA GLU A 205 -14.05 10.97 6.94
C GLU A 205 -13.38 11.25 5.59
N ILE A 206 -13.97 12.16 4.83
CA ILE A 206 -13.51 12.58 3.50
C ILE A 206 -13.29 14.08 3.54
N ARG A 207 -12.08 14.54 3.19
CA ARG A 207 -11.72 15.95 3.10
C ARG A 207 -11.21 16.30 1.71
N GLY A 208 -11.58 17.49 1.25
CA GLY A 208 -11.02 18.16 0.09
C GLY A 208 -10.93 19.66 0.34
N LYS A 209 -10.53 20.43 -0.69
CA LYS A 209 -10.28 21.87 -0.56
C LYS A 209 -11.46 22.65 0.03
N ASP A 210 -12.67 22.37 -0.43
CA ASP A 210 -13.88 23.14 -0.10
C ASP A 210 -15.01 22.27 0.48
N LYS A 211 -14.75 20.97 0.75
CA LYS A 211 -15.77 20.00 1.18
C LYS A 211 -15.19 19.04 2.20
N SER A 212 -16.00 18.75 3.23
CA SER A 212 -15.73 17.71 4.20
C SER A 212 -17.00 16.92 4.47
N LEU A 213 -16.90 15.60 4.49
CA LEU A 213 -17.99 14.70 4.85
C LEU A 213 -17.54 13.75 5.94
N VAL A 214 -18.46 13.42 6.84
CA VAL A 214 -18.38 12.19 7.63
C VAL A 214 -19.49 11.27 7.18
N VAL A 215 -19.16 10.00 6.98
CA VAL A 215 -20.08 9.01 6.44
C VAL A 215 -20.07 7.78 7.33
N ASP A 216 -21.25 7.41 7.80
CA ASP A 216 -21.51 6.16 8.48
C ASP A 216 -22.14 5.15 7.52
N THR A 217 -21.39 4.12 7.17
CA THR A 217 -21.87 3.10 6.25
C THR A 217 -22.84 2.11 6.89
N ARG A 218 -22.83 1.96 8.23
CA ARG A 218 -23.73 1.05 8.96
C ARG A 218 -25.12 1.64 9.08
N PHE A 219 -25.20 2.92 9.46
CA PHE A 219 -26.46 3.64 9.64
C PHE A 219 -26.87 4.47 8.42
N LYS A 220 -26.10 4.36 7.32
CA LYS A 220 -26.33 5.07 6.05
C LYS A 220 -26.48 6.58 6.24
N LYS A 221 -25.73 7.15 7.19
CA LYS A 221 -25.81 8.57 7.53
C LYS A 221 -24.65 9.33 6.91
N ILE A 222 -24.97 10.46 6.29
CA ILE A 222 -24.01 11.42 5.76
C ILE A 222 -24.16 12.71 6.56
N TRP A 223 -23.07 13.20 7.16
CA TRP A 223 -22.99 14.54 7.74
C TRP A 223 -22.22 15.44 6.77
N ASP A 224 -22.95 16.34 6.12
CA ASP A 224 -22.40 17.25 5.12
C ASP A 224 -21.68 18.46 5.75
N ASN A 225 -20.62 18.92 5.08
CA ASN A 225 -19.74 20.01 5.54
C ASN A 225 -19.25 19.83 6.99
N MET A 226 -19.03 18.57 7.37
CA MET A 226 -18.70 18.16 8.72
C MET A 226 -17.36 17.43 8.75
N THR A 227 -16.62 17.62 9.84
CA THR A 227 -15.46 16.81 10.20
C THR A 227 -15.79 16.00 11.44
N PHE A 228 -15.15 14.86 11.63
CA PHE A 228 -15.39 14.02 12.80
C PHE A 228 -15.04 14.74 14.11
N ALA A 229 -14.00 15.59 14.12
CA ALA A 229 -13.67 16.43 15.27
C ALA A 229 -14.88 17.25 15.76
N LYS A 230 -15.59 17.92 14.84
CA LYS A 230 -16.84 18.64 15.16
C LYS A 230 -17.96 17.71 15.66
N LEU A 231 -18.14 16.54 15.04
CA LEU A 231 -19.11 15.55 15.54
C LEU A 231 -18.79 15.07 16.95
N ALA A 232 -17.50 14.93 17.29
CA ALA A 232 -17.04 14.52 18.60
C ALA A 232 -17.28 15.59 19.68
N GLU A 233 -17.24 16.87 19.31
CA GLU A 233 -17.51 18.00 20.20
C GLU A 233 -19.01 18.28 20.38
N GLU A 234 -19.84 17.84 19.44
CA GLU A 234 -21.28 18.09 19.43
C GLU A 234 -22.12 16.80 19.43
N PRO A 235 -22.25 16.10 20.57
CA PRO A 235 -22.99 14.83 20.66
C PRO A 235 -24.43 14.90 20.12
N LYS A 236 -25.06 16.08 20.20
CA LYS A 236 -26.41 16.32 19.66
C LYS A 236 -26.52 16.02 18.16
N LEU A 237 -25.46 16.20 17.38
CA LEU A 237 -25.44 15.92 15.94
C LEU A 237 -25.51 14.41 15.61
N THR A 238 -25.17 13.57 16.59
CA THR A 238 -25.21 12.11 16.48
C THR A 238 -26.42 11.49 17.18
N SER A 239 -27.15 12.30 17.97
CA SER A 239 -28.34 11.88 18.71
C SER A 239 -29.43 11.41 17.74
N GLY A 240 -29.97 10.21 18.00
CA GLY A 240 -30.99 9.59 17.15
C GLY A 240 -30.47 8.85 15.91
N THR A 241 -29.18 8.99 15.57
CA THR A 241 -28.52 8.12 14.57
C THR A 241 -27.76 7.00 15.25
N TRP A 242 -26.91 7.35 16.23
CA TRP A 242 -26.10 6.39 16.94
C TRP A 242 -26.78 5.90 18.21
N PRO A 243 -26.71 4.58 18.47
CA PRO A 243 -26.95 4.04 19.79
C PRO A 243 -26.09 4.76 20.84
N GLU A 244 -26.61 4.85 22.06
CA GLU A 244 -26.02 5.66 23.13
C GLU A 244 -24.57 5.28 23.46
N ASN A 245 -24.22 3.99 23.37
CA ASN A 245 -22.86 3.51 23.61
C ASN A 245 -21.86 4.09 22.58
N ILE A 246 -22.25 4.20 21.30
CA ILE A 246 -21.41 4.82 20.28
C ILE A 246 -21.35 6.33 20.48
N ALA A 247 -22.50 6.98 20.71
CA ALA A 247 -22.60 8.43 20.88
C ALA A 247 -21.77 8.96 22.07
N LYS A 248 -21.71 8.22 23.18
CA LYS A 248 -20.87 8.58 24.35
C LYS A 248 -19.37 8.37 24.10
N SER A 249 -19.04 7.44 23.21
CA SER A 249 -17.68 7.03 22.88
C SER A 249 -17.00 7.83 21.78
N VAL A 250 -17.70 8.74 21.10
CA VAL A 250 -17.17 9.52 19.96
C VAL A 250 -15.89 10.29 20.32
N LYS A 251 -15.76 10.73 21.57
CA LYS A 251 -14.54 11.38 22.08
C LYS A 251 -13.31 10.46 22.10
N PHE A 252 -13.50 9.15 22.18
CA PHE A 252 -12.45 8.13 22.15
C PHE A 252 -12.28 7.59 20.72
N HIS A 253 -11.65 8.40 19.87
CA HIS A 253 -11.47 8.04 18.47
C HIS A 253 -10.00 8.13 18.03
N ILE A 254 -9.70 7.38 16.97
CA ILE A 254 -8.40 7.40 16.28
C ILE A 254 -8.68 7.50 14.78
N TYR A 255 -7.99 8.42 14.11
CA TYR A 255 -7.99 8.49 12.65
C TYR A 255 -7.03 7.43 12.11
N ASN A 256 -7.52 6.59 11.20
CA ASN A 256 -6.74 5.51 10.62
C ASN A 256 -6.62 5.74 9.12
N LEU A 257 -5.39 5.77 8.61
CA LEU A 257 -5.16 5.84 7.18
C LEU A 257 -5.63 4.53 6.53
N PRO A 258 -6.62 4.56 5.62
CA PRO A 258 -7.09 3.38 4.91
C PRO A 258 -6.15 3.09 3.73
N ALA A 259 -4.94 2.63 4.05
CA ALA A 259 -3.97 2.13 3.09
C ALA A 259 -4.00 0.60 3.08
N GLU A 260 -3.93 0.02 1.89
CA GLU A 260 -3.83 -1.41 1.69
C GLU A 260 -2.40 -1.86 1.94
N PHE A 261 -2.16 -3.11 2.35
CA PHE A 261 -0.80 -3.57 2.64
C PHE A 261 0.14 -3.44 1.42
N GLN A 262 -0.43 -3.52 0.22
CA GLN A 262 0.29 -3.33 -1.04
C GLN A 262 0.80 -1.89 -1.24
N ASP A 263 0.17 -0.88 -0.61
CA ASP A 263 0.61 0.52 -0.68
C ASP A 263 1.94 0.72 0.08
N TYR A 264 2.25 -0.17 1.02
CA TYR A 264 3.52 -0.17 1.77
C TYR A 264 4.67 -0.85 1.00
N LYS A 265 4.39 -1.54 -0.11
CA LYS A 265 5.41 -2.22 -0.91
C LYS A 265 6.16 -1.23 -1.79
N VAL A 266 7.47 -1.17 -1.63
CA VAL A 266 8.37 -0.33 -2.45
C VAL A 266 8.17 -0.61 -3.95
N TYR A 267 7.95 -1.88 -4.32
CA TYR A 267 7.69 -2.26 -5.71
C TYR A 267 6.48 -1.53 -6.31
N ASN A 268 5.37 -1.44 -5.57
CA ASN A 268 4.15 -0.80 -6.05
C ASN A 268 4.26 0.71 -6.10
N GLN A 269 4.98 1.31 -5.14
CA GLN A 269 5.28 2.74 -5.15
C GLN A 269 6.12 3.11 -6.39
N ASN A 270 7.15 2.31 -6.69
CA ASN A 270 7.96 2.45 -7.88
C ASN A 270 7.15 2.25 -9.17
N LEU A 271 6.28 1.25 -9.20
CA LEU A 271 5.40 1.00 -10.35
C LEU A 271 4.45 2.17 -10.59
N GLN A 272 3.79 2.70 -9.55
CA GLN A 272 2.94 3.89 -9.67
C GLN A 272 3.73 5.08 -10.21
N GLN A 273 4.90 5.37 -9.65
CA GLN A 273 5.72 6.49 -10.07
C GLN A 273 6.14 6.35 -11.54
N ALA A 274 6.53 5.14 -11.93
CA ALA A 274 6.88 4.81 -13.31
C ALA A 274 5.68 5.01 -14.26
N LEU A 275 4.49 4.54 -13.88
CA LEU A 275 3.27 4.71 -14.67
C LEU A 275 2.88 6.20 -14.79
N SER A 276 2.95 6.95 -13.68
CA SER A 276 2.57 8.37 -13.62
C SER A 276 3.48 9.26 -14.48
N THR A 277 4.79 8.99 -14.49
CA THR A 277 5.76 9.75 -15.31
C THR A 277 5.59 9.55 -16.81
N ARG A 278 4.90 8.48 -17.23
CA ARG A 278 4.68 8.12 -18.64
C ARG A 278 3.38 8.69 -19.22
N LYS A 279 2.62 9.48 -18.43
CA LYS A 279 1.38 10.16 -18.85
C LYS A 279 0.38 9.21 -19.54
N ILE A 280 0.16 8.04 -18.93
CA ILE A 280 -0.95 7.18 -19.32
C ILE A 280 -2.21 7.73 -18.62
N ASP A 281 -3.26 7.97 -19.39
CA ASP A 281 -4.53 8.44 -18.84
C ASP A 281 -5.27 7.29 -18.13
N GLY A 282 -6.10 7.62 -17.14
CA GLY A 282 -6.96 6.64 -16.48
C GLY A 282 -6.25 5.68 -15.52
N ILE A 283 -4.97 5.89 -15.19
CA ILE A 283 -4.31 5.10 -14.14
C ILE A 283 -4.97 5.43 -12.79
N PRO A 284 -5.43 4.44 -12.01
CA PRO A 284 -5.94 4.70 -10.68
C PRO A 284 -4.83 5.25 -9.76
N ARG A 285 -5.21 5.99 -8.73
CA ARG A 285 -4.30 6.40 -7.66
C ARG A 285 -3.94 5.15 -6.85
N PHE A 286 -2.71 4.70 -6.91
CA PHE A 286 -2.29 3.49 -6.22
C PHE A 286 -0.85 3.62 -5.72
N GLY A 287 -0.46 2.94 -4.63
CA GLY A 287 0.96 2.92 -4.23
C GLY A 287 1.53 4.30 -3.89
N GLU A 288 0.71 5.25 -3.44
CA GLU A 288 1.22 6.48 -2.82
C GLU A 288 1.72 6.14 -1.41
N ASP A 289 2.92 6.60 -1.05
CA ASP A 289 3.51 6.36 0.28
C ASP A 289 2.50 6.73 1.39
N PRO A 290 2.08 5.77 2.24
CA PRO A 290 1.15 6.00 3.34
C PRO A 290 1.52 7.18 4.25
N ARG A 291 2.81 7.46 4.49
CA ARG A 291 3.25 8.61 5.30
C ARG A 291 2.90 9.93 4.63
N THR A 292 3.17 10.05 3.35
CA THR A 292 2.84 11.26 2.58
C THR A 292 1.32 11.51 2.60
N ARG A 293 0.50 10.45 2.58
CA ARG A 293 -0.95 10.58 2.73
C ARG A 293 -1.36 11.10 4.11
N ILE A 294 -0.73 10.60 5.18
CA ILE A 294 -0.95 11.12 6.55
C ILE A 294 -0.53 12.58 6.65
N GLU A 295 0.66 12.94 6.17
CA GLU A 295 1.17 14.32 6.18
C GLU A 295 0.25 15.28 5.43
N LYS A 296 -0.26 14.87 4.26
CA LYS A 296 -1.25 15.65 3.50
C LYS A 296 -2.52 15.86 4.31
N TYR A 297 -3.04 14.80 4.94
CA TYR A 297 -4.26 14.87 5.74
C TYR A 297 -4.10 15.76 6.98
N LEU A 298 -2.94 15.70 7.65
CA LEU A 298 -2.67 16.50 8.83
C LEU A 298 -2.70 18.01 8.56
N LYS A 299 -2.50 18.46 7.31
CA LYS A 299 -2.60 19.88 6.93
C LYS A 299 -4.00 20.46 7.09
N TYR A 300 -5.03 19.63 7.22
CA TYR A 300 -6.40 20.12 7.50
C TYR A 300 -6.66 20.42 8.98
N PHE A 301 -5.69 20.21 9.87
CA PHE A 301 -5.81 20.51 11.29
C PHE A 301 -5.06 21.81 11.61
N GLY A 302 -5.63 22.59 12.54
CA GLY A 302 -4.97 23.81 13.03
C GLY A 302 -3.69 23.48 13.82
N PRO A 303 -2.81 24.48 14.05
CA PRO A 303 -1.53 24.27 14.74
C PRO A 303 -1.67 23.69 16.16
N ASP A 304 -2.79 23.95 16.82
CA ASP A 304 -3.08 23.47 18.18
C ASP A 304 -3.81 22.12 18.21
N GLN A 305 -4.25 21.62 17.05
CA GLN A 305 -4.95 20.35 16.93
C GLN A 305 -3.95 19.22 16.68
N LYS A 306 -3.89 18.27 17.62
CA LYS A 306 -3.01 17.09 17.54
C LYS A 306 -3.85 15.81 17.45
N PRO A 307 -4.48 15.53 16.30
CA PRO A 307 -5.29 14.32 16.16
C PRO A 307 -4.42 13.07 16.34
N LEU A 308 -4.97 12.04 16.97
CA LEU A 308 -4.34 10.72 17.00
C LEU A 308 -4.54 10.06 15.63
N VAL A 309 -3.45 9.91 14.88
CA VAL A 309 -3.44 9.29 13.56
C VAL A 309 -2.57 8.02 13.58
N THR A 310 -3.04 6.95 12.95
CA THR A 310 -2.27 5.71 12.77
C THR A 310 -2.67 5.02 11.46
N TYR A 311 -2.11 3.83 11.20
CA TYR A 311 -2.46 3.01 10.05
C TYR A 311 -3.68 2.13 10.34
N TRP A 312 -4.55 1.97 9.36
CA TRP A 312 -5.70 1.10 9.52
C TRP A 312 -5.28 -0.37 9.45
N ARG A 313 -5.55 -1.12 10.52
CA ARG A 313 -5.16 -2.53 10.64
C ARG A 313 -6.06 -3.47 9.84
N TYR A 314 -7.25 -3.03 9.45
CA TYR A 314 -8.27 -3.89 8.84
C TYR A 314 -7.80 -4.60 7.55
N PRO A 315 -7.14 -3.92 6.57
CA PRO A 315 -6.58 -4.59 5.39
C PRO A 315 -5.64 -5.76 5.69
N PHE A 316 -4.81 -5.62 6.73
CA PHE A 316 -3.90 -6.68 7.18
C PHE A 316 -4.66 -7.84 7.83
N ILE A 317 -5.69 -7.55 8.63
CA ILE A 317 -6.58 -8.58 9.21
C ILE A 317 -7.30 -9.36 8.11
N ALA A 318 -7.80 -8.67 7.08
CA ALA A 318 -8.49 -9.30 5.96
C ALA A 318 -7.55 -10.27 5.22
N LEU A 319 -6.31 -9.85 4.96
CA LEU A 319 -5.28 -10.70 4.36
C LEU A 319 -4.94 -11.92 5.23
N LEU A 320 -4.75 -11.75 6.55
CA LEU A 320 -4.44 -12.86 7.47
C LEU A 320 -5.56 -13.89 7.57
N SER A 321 -6.81 -13.47 7.36
CA SER A 321 -7.96 -14.36 7.43
C SER A 321 -8.06 -15.32 6.24
N GLN A 322 -7.27 -15.10 5.18
CA GLN A 322 -7.36 -15.92 3.97
C GLN A 322 -6.77 -17.33 4.18
N PRO A 323 -7.44 -18.37 3.68
CA PRO A 323 -6.96 -19.75 3.81
C PRO A 323 -5.67 -20.01 3.03
N ASP A 324 -5.43 -19.26 1.95
CA ASP A 324 -4.22 -19.33 1.12
C ASP A 324 -3.15 -18.29 1.53
N PHE A 325 -3.26 -17.72 2.73
CA PHE A 325 -2.26 -16.79 3.25
C PHE A 325 -0.87 -17.45 3.32
N PRO A 326 0.16 -16.90 2.64
CA PRO A 326 1.46 -17.56 2.55
C PRO A 326 2.11 -17.75 3.92
N ALA A 327 2.52 -18.98 4.24
CA ALA A 327 3.15 -19.29 5.52
C ALA A 327 4.42 -18.46 5.76
N GLY A 328 5.21 -18.22 4.70
CA GLY A 328 6.43 -17.40 4.77
C GLY A 328 6.19 -15.92 5.04
N TRP A 329 4.94 -15.44 5.02
CA TRP A 329 4.57 -14.07 5.38
C TRP A 329 4.19 -13.94 6.86
N ARG A 330 4.12 -15.04 7.61
CA ARG A 330 3.89 -15.02 9.07
C ARG A 330 5.23 -14.77 9.78
N LEU A 331 5.24 -13.89 10.79
CA LEU A 331 6.45 -13.57 11.57
C LEU A 331 7.14 -14.82 12.17
N ASN A 332 6.39 -15.87 12.49
CA ASN A 332 6.93 -17.13 13.00
C ASN A 332 7.86 -17.86 12.00
N TYR A 333 7.79 -17.55 10.69
CA TYR A 333 8.70 -18.10 9.69
C TYR A 333 10.08 -17.43 9.74
N GLU A 334 10.17 -16.14 10.05
CA GLU A 334 11.46 -15.45 10.24
C GLU A 334 12.20 -16.01 11.46
N LYS A 335 11.49 -16.23 12.58
CA LYS A 335 12.07 -16.87 13.78
C LYS A 335 12.60 -18.27 13.50
N PHE A 336 11.87 -19.06 12.69
CA PHE A 336 12.32 -20.39 12.27
C PHE A 336 13.58 -20.34 11.37
N LEU A 337 13.74 -19.30 10.55
CA LEU A 337 14.94 -19.09 9.72
C LEU A 337 16.13 -18.56 10.53
N GLU A 338 15.90 -17.83 11.63
CA GLU A 338 16.94 -17.37 12.55
C GLU A 338 17.47 -18.49 13.46
N GLU A 339 16.67 -19.54 13.68
CA GLU A 339 17.03 -20.71 14.49
C GLU A 339 17.74 -21.84 13.70
N GLN A 340 17.84 -21.73 12.37
CA GLN A 340 18.62 -22.64 11.50
C GLN A 340 19.97 -22.04 11.13
#